data_AF-A0A5B0MX10-F1
#
_entry.id   AF-A0A5B0MX10-F1
#
_cell.length_a   1.000
_cell.length_b   1.000
_cell.length_c   1.000
_cell.angle_alpha   90.00
_cell.angle_beta   90.00
_cell.angle_gamma   90.00
#
_symmetry.space_group_name_H-M   'P 1'
#
loop_
_entity.id
_entity.type
_entity.pdbx_description
1 polymer ?
#
loop_
_entity_poly.entity_id
_entity_poly.type
_entity_poly.pdbx_seq_one_letter_code
_entity_poly.pdbx_strand_id
1 'polypeptide(L)'
;MLPTPRPPDPIRPPGAPHADDSEMNEDSEVQLPSRPSTKPPSSSLHILLTKALGESANRDANGAVVLKADFVELLLDLSANNERMMRQMEDTIDKLNARVDAKVDPVIKRLAEVEMLLKNGSKTSTKNAKSFASAAASAAALTPATSIHAPTTHPPPNQTIASLKPKRVIIHSNPANTTLKDVPSCALVQKANEALLELDAKVDGERVAIRGASMLPSGDVSFYTKDRSHQKWLMANKHVWSKAIHPDLEATPSTYSVMAHGIPKSFDIGNPANLA
;
A
#
# COMPACT_ATOMS: atom_id res chain seq x y z
N MET A 1 -8.55 -84.53 -15.03
CA MET A 1 -8.06 -85.27 -13.85
C MET A 1 -8.04 -84.31 -12.68
N LEU A 2 -9.06 -84.32 -11.82
CA LEU A 2 -9.06 -83.55 -10.57
C LEU A 2 -8.16 -84.27 -9.55
N PRO A 3 -7.37 -83.57 -8.73
CA PRO A 3 -6.64 -84.22 -7.64
C PRO A 3 -7.58 -84.51 -6.46
N THR A 4 -7.45 -85.72 -5.93
CA THR A 4 -8.09 -86.25 -4.73
C THR A 4 -7.69 -85.46 -3.47
N PRO A 5 -8.55 -85.33 -2.44
CA PRO A 5 -8.25 -84.56 -1.24
C PRO A 5 -7.21 -85.26 -0.35
N ARG A 6 -6.32 -84.47 0.25
CA ARG A 6 -5.32 -84.87 1.25
C ARG A 6 -6.01 -85.39 2.54
N PRO A 7 -5.43 -86.37 3.28
CA PRO A 7 -6.03 -86.87 4.51
C PRO A 7 -5.97 -85.80 5.62
N PRO A 8 -6.88 -85.84 6.61
CA PRO A 8 -6.91 -84.86 7.68
C PRO A 8 -5.75 -85.07 8.67
N ASP A 9 -5.05 -84.00 9.01
CA ASP A 9 -4.00 -83.96 10.04
C ASP A 9 -4.64 -84.10 11.44
N PRO A 10 -4.03 -84.84 12.40
CA PRO A 10 -4.68 -85.28 13.63
C PRO A 10 -4.72 -84.23 14.77
N ILE A 11 -4.41 -82.97 14.49
CA ILE A 11 -4.27 -81.93 15.53
C ILE A 11 -5.08 -80.68 15.15
N ARG A 12 -6.41 -80.78 15.18
CA ARG A 12 -7.29 -79.61 15.18
C ARG A 12 -8.44 -79.82 16.19
N PRO A 13 -8.56 -78.99 17.24
CA PRO A 13 -9.74 -79.02 18.10
C PRO A 13 -10.95 -78.44 17.33
N PRO A 14 -12.17 -78.96 17.54
CA PRO A 14 -13.31 -78.62 16.71
C PRO A 14 -13.89 -77.26 17.13
N GLY A 15 -13.77 -76.25 16.26
CA GLY A 15 -14.59 -75.04 16.33
C GLY A 15 -13.87 -73.68 16.35
N ALA A 16 -12.96 -73.41 15.40
CA ALA A 16 -12.45 -72.04 15.16
C ALA A 16 -12.65 -71.60 13.70
N PRO A 17 -13.08 -70.35 13.44
CA PRO A 17 -13.36 -69.86 12.08
C PRO A 17 -12.06 -69.69 11.28
N HIS A 18 -12.17 -69.81 9.95
CA HIS A 18 -11.06 -69.69 9.01
C HIS A 18 -10.50 -68.25 9.04
N ALA A 19 -9.27 -68.08 9.51
CA ALA A 19 -8.48 -66.88 9.24
C ALA A 19 -7.92 -67.00 7.81
N ASP A 20 -8.13 -65.96 7.03
CA ASP A 20 -7.59 -65.79 5.69
C ASP A 20 -6.13 -65.33 5.85
N ASP A 21 -5.18 -66.15 5.40
CA ASP A 21 -3.76 -65.80 5.32
C ASP A 21 -3.58 -64.75 4.22
N SER A 22 -3.65 -63.48 4.58
CA SER A 22 -3.27 -62.39 3.70
C SER A 22 -2.55 -61.28 4.48
N GLU A 23 -1.40 -61.63 5.05
CA GLU A 23 -0.44 -60.65 5.56
C GLU A 23 0.97 -61.12 5.18
N MET A 24 1.48 -60.63 4.05
CA MET A 24 2.92 -60.49 3.72
C MET A 24 3.03 -59.87 2.33
N ASN A 25 2.59 -58.62 2.18
CA ASN A 25 3.11 -57.68 1.20
C ASN A 25 2.91 -56.30 1.83
N GLU A 26 3.86 -55.88 2.68
CA GLU A 26 3.95 -54.47 3.06
C GLU A 26 4.37 -53.70 1.81
N ASP A 27 3.36 -53.31 1.03
CA ASP A 27 3.43 -52.27 0.05
C ASP A 27 3.84 -51.01 0.82
N SER A 28 5.14 -50.69 0.77
CA SER A 28 5.63 -49.38 1.16
C SER A 28 5.14 -48.38 0.12
N GLU A 29 3.83 -48.16 0.10
CA GLU A 29 3.18 -47.12 -0.67
C GLU A 29 3.59 -45.81 0.01
N VAL A 30 4.71 -45.27 -0.45
CA VAL A 30 5.20 -43.95 -0.06
C VAL A 30 4.08 -42.97 -0.36
N GLN A 31 3.31 -42.63 0.67
CA GLN A 31 2.17 -41.74 0.56
C GLN A 31 2.69 -40.37 0.15
N LEU A 32 2.63 -40.09 -1.15
CA LEU A 32 3.15 -38.85 -1.72
C LEU A 32 2.39 -37.67 -1.10
N PRO A 33 3.09 -36.57 -0.76
CA PRO A 33 2.45 -35.40 -0.20
C PRO A 33 1.36 -34.89 -1.14
N SER A 34 0.25 -34.48 -0.55
CA SER A 34 -0.89 -33.91 -1.29
C SER A 34 -0.42 -32.74 -2.14
N ARG A 35 -0.81 -32.78 -3.43
CA ARG A 35 -0.40 -31.77 -4.40
C ARG A 35 -0.82 -30.38 -3.90
N PRO A 36 0.10 -29.41 -3.82
CA PRO A 36 -0.25 -28.06 -3.41
C PRO A 36 -1.33 -27.48 -4.33
N SER A 37 -2.39 -26.92 -3.74
CA SER A 37 -3.51 -26.30 -4.45
C SER A 37 -3.13 -24.98 -5.11
N THR A 38 -2.06 -24.35 -4.64
CA THR A 38 -1.56 -23.08 -5.17
C THR A 38 -0.63 -23.31 -6.35
N LYS A 39 -0.89 -22.63 -7.46
CA LYS A 39 0.06 -22.56 -8.57
C LYS A 39 1.24 -21.69 -8.14
N PRO A 40 2.50 -22.14 -8.32
CA PRO A 40 3.65 -21.30 -8.02
C PRO A 40 3.67 -20.09 -8.97
N PRO A 41 4.31 -18.97 -8.57
CA PRO A 41 4.51 -17.84 -9.44
C PRO A 41 5.28 -18.27 -10.71
N SER A 42 4.84 -17.77 -11.86
CA SER A 42 5.39 -18.15 -13.16
C SER A 42 6.81 -17.59 -13.33
N SER A 43 7.81 -18.33 -12.86
CA SER A 43 9.23 -18.06 -13.13
C SER A 43 9.66 -18.75 -14.42
N SER A 44 10.73 -18.27 -15.04
CA SER A 44 11.31 -18.91 -16.24
C SER A 44 11.63 -20.39 -15.98
N LEU A 45 12.15 -20.71 -14.80
CA LEU A 45 12.38 -22.08 -14.33
C LEU A 45 11.06 -22.88 -14.31
N HIS A 46 10.00 -22.33 -13.71
CA HIS A 46 8.71 -23.02 -13.62
C HIS A 46 8.11 -23.29 -15.00
N ILE A 47 8.23 -22.34 -15.92
CA ILE A 47 7.77 -22.48 -17.32
C ILE A 47 8.57 -23.58 -18.02
N LEU A 48 9.90 -23.59 -17.88
CA LEU A 48 10.80 -24.57 -18.49
C LEU A 48 10.53 -25.98 -17.96
N LEU A 49 10.42 -26.15 -16.63
CA LEU A 49 10.08 -27.45 -16.03
C LEU A 49 8.71 -27.94 -16.47
N THR A 50 7.72 -27.05 -16.56
CA THR A 50 6.37 -27.41 -16.99
C THR A 50 6.35 -27.86 -18.46
N LYS A 51 7.16 -27.22 -19.33
CA LYS A 51 7.29 -27.65 -20.72
C LYS A 51 8.05 -28.96 -20.87
N ALA A 52 9.10 -29.16 -20.06
CA ALA A 52 9.94 -30.35 -20.14
C ALA A 52 9.31 -31.59 -19.49
N LEU A 53 8.51 -31.43 -18.44
CA LEU A 53 7.97 -32.53 -17.62
C LEU A 53 6.43 -32.62 -17.64
N GLY A 54 5.74 -31.64 -18.25
CA GLY A 54 4.29 -31.58 -18.32
C GLY A 54 3.66 -32.65 -19.20
N GLU A 55 2.34 -32.59 -19.37
CA GLU A 55 1.55 -33.58 -20.13
C GLU A 55 1.99 -33.72 -21.60
N SER A 56 2.59 -32.69 -22.17
CA SER A 56 3.12 -32.70 -23.54
C SER A 56 4.58 -33.18 -23.65
N ALA A 57 5.17 -33.69 -22.56
CA ALA A 57 6.55 -34.18 -22.58
C ALA A 57 6.65 -35.51 -23.33
N ASN A 58 7.68 -35.66 -24.17
CA ASN A 58 7.98 -36.92 -24.86
C ASN A 58 8.52 -37.93 -23.85
N ARG A 59 7.64 -38.80 -23.35
CA ARG A 59 7.98 -39.89 -22.43
C ARG A 59 8.22 -41.17 -23.21
N ASP A 60 9.19 -41.97 -22.76
CA ASP A 60 9.39 -43.31 -23.30
C ASP A 60 8.32 -44.30 -22.79
N ALA A 61 8.40 -45.56 -23.22
CA ALA A 61 7.46 -46.62 -22.83
C ALA A 61 7.46 -46.91 -21.32
N ASN A 62 8.51 -46.48 -20.59
CA ASN A 62 8.64 -46.61 -19.14
C ASN A 62 8.25 -45.31 -18.42
N GLY A 63 7.80 -44.29 -19.15
CA GLY A 63 7.42 -42.98 -18.60
C GLY A 63 8.60 -42.04 -18.34
N ALA A 64 9.82 -42.39 -18.73
CA ALA A 64 11.02 -41.57 -18.50
C ALA A 64 11.13 -40.43 -19.53
N VAL A 65 11.67 -39.29 -19.09
CA VAL A 65 11.94 -38.12 -19.93
C VAL A 65 13.46 -37.98 -20.10
N VAL A 66 13.93 -37.97 -21.33
CA VAL A 66 15.36 -37.74 -21.64
C VAL A 66 15.63 -36.24 -21.74
N LEU A 67 16.45 -35.73 -20.83
CA LEU A 67 16.91 -34.34 -20.82
C LEU A 67 18.35 -34.26 -21.34
N LYS A 68 18.64 -33.26 -22.18
CA LYS A 68 20.01 -32.99 -22.65
C LYS A 68 20.85 -32.41 -21.52
N ALA A 69 22.15 -32.68 -21.50
CA ALA A 69 23.08 -32.16 -20.48
C ALA A 69 23.02 -30.63 -20.36
N ASP A 70 23.11 -29.90 -21.48
CA ASP A 70 23.03 -28.43 -21.52
C ASP A 70 21.71 -27.89 -20.94
N PHE A 71 20.63 -28.64 -21.10
CA PHE A 71 19.33 -28.27 -20.56
C PHE A 71 19.28 -28.45 -19.03
N VAL A 72 19.93 -29.48 -18.51
CA VAL A 72 20.07 -29.71 -17.07
C VAL A 72 20.95 -28.61 -16.45
N GLU A 73 22.04 -28.22 -17.10
CA GLU A 73 22.90 -27.12 -16.66
C GLU A 73 22.13 -25.79 -16.57
N LEU A 74 21.36 -25.45 -17.61
CA LEU A 74 20.49 -24.26 -17.61
C LEU A 74 19.45 -24.29 -16.48
N LEU A 75 18.87 -25.45 -16.17
CA LEU A 75 17.92 -25.59 -15.07
C LEU A 75 18.59 -25.34 -13.71
N LEU A 76 19.82 -25.82 -13.52
CA LEU A 76 20.59 -25.59 -12.31
C LEU A 76 20.94 -24.11 -12.14
N ASP A 77 21.35 -23.44 -13.21
CA ASP A 77 21.66 -22.00 -13.18
C ASP A 77 20.43 -21.15 -12.83
N LEU A 78 19.28 -21.46 -13.44
CA LEU A 78 18.02 -20.79 -13.14
C LEU A 78 17.57 -21.07 -11.70
N SER A 79 17.84 -22.27 -11.18
CA SER A 79 17.52 -22.64 -9.79
C SER A 79 18.37 -21.83 -8.81
N ALA A 80 19.69 -21.80 -9.01
CA ALA A 80 20.61 -21.00 -8.21
C ALA A 80 20.27 -19.50 -8.28
N ASN A 81 19.84 -19.01 -9.45
CA ASN A 81 19.40 -17.63 -9.60
C ASN A 81 18.13 -17.33 -8.79
N ASN A 82 17.12 -18.20 -8.86
CA ASN A 82 15.91 -18.04 -8.08
C ASN A 82 16.19 -18.08 -6.57
N GLU A 83 17.10 -18.95 -6.13
CA GLU A 83 17.52 -19.00 -4.73
C GLU A 83 18.16 -17.68 -4.28
N ARG A 84 19.09 -17.12 -5.07
CA ARG A 84 19.67 -15.80 -4.76
C ARG A 84 18.61 -14.71 -4.69
N MET A 85 17.65 -14.71 -5.61
CA MET A 85 16.57 -13.74 -5.63
C MET A 85 15.66 -13.87 -4.39
N MET A 86 15.34 -15.11 -3.97
CA MET A 86 14.57 -15.34 -2.74
C MET A 86 15.33 -14.82 -1.51
N ARG A 87 16.61 -15.14 -1.38
CA ARG A 87 17.45 -14.64 -0.26
C ARG A 87 17.54 -13.11 -0.24
N GLN A 88 17.67 -12.46 -1.40
CA GLN A 88 17.66 -10.99 -1.48
C GLN A 88 16.33 -10.38 -1.05
N MET A 89 15.23 -11.03 -1.39
CA MET A 89 13.89 -10.59 -0.99
C MET A 89 13.70 -10.75 0.52
N GLU A 90 14.14 -11.87 1.11
CA GLU A 90 14.15 -12.10 2.56
C GLU A 90 14.96 -11.02 3.30
N ASP A 91 16.19 -10.73 2.86
CA ASP A 91 17.02 -9.66 3.45
C ASP A 91 16.35 -8.28 3.37
N THR A 92 15.67 -7.99 2.25
CA THR A 92 14.94 -6.73 2.09
C THR A 92 13.75 -6.64 3.03
N ILE A 93 13.03 -7.75 3.25
CA ILE A 93 11.92 -7.83 4.20
C ILE A 93 12.43 -7.66 5.62
N ASP A 94 13.50 -8.34 6.00
CA ASP A 94 14.09 -8.23 7.34
C ASP A 94 14.57 -6.81 7.63
N LYS A 95 15.22 -6.17 6.65
CA LYS A 95 15.62 -4.76 6.74
C LYS A 95 14.44 -3.81 6.86
N LEU A 96 13.32 -4.09 6.19
CA LEU A 96 12.11 -3.30 6.31
C LEU A 96 11.49 -3.47 7.69
N ASN A 97 11.36 -4.70 8.18
CA ASN A 97 10.85 -5.01 9.52
C ASN A 97 11.69 -4.31 10.59
N ALA A 98 13.02 -4.43 10.54
CA ALA A 98 13.91 -3.74 11.48
C ALA A 98 13.73 -2.20 11.47
N ARG A 99 13.48 -1.60 10.30
CA ARG A 99 13.20 -0.14 10.19
C ARG A 99 11.83 0.23 10.74
N VAL A 100 10.83 -0.64 10.55
CA VAL A 100 9.50 -0.47 11.11
C VAL A 100 9.60 -0.52 12.63
N ASP A 101 10.22 -1.56 13.18
CA ASP A 101 10.41 -1.71 14.63
C ASP A 101 11.15 -0.51 15.22
N ALA A 102 12.27 -0.09 14.60
CA ALA A 102 13.02 1.08 15.05
C ALA A 102 12.22 2.40 15.04
N LYS A 103 11.14 2.49 14.25
CA LYS A 103 10.25 3.67 14.21
C LYS A 103 9.00 3.51 15.06
N VAL A 104 8.51 2.29 15.21
CA VAL A 104 7.30 1.97 15.96
C VAL A 104 7.60 1.91 17.46
N ASP A 105 8.74 1.35 17.87
CA ASP A 105 9.14 1.25 19.29
C ASP A 105 9.20 2.61 19.99
N PRO A 106 9.82 3.68 19.41
CA PRO A 106 9.80 5.00 20.02
C PRO A 106 8.38 5.61 20.11
N VAL A 107 7.50 5.29 19.16
CA VAL A 107 6.11 5.78 19.17
C VAL A 107 5.31 5.08 20.25
N ILE A 108 5.44 3.76 20.38
CA ILE A 108 4.81 2.98 21.46
C ILE A 108 5.29 3.48 22.82
N LYS A 109 6.60 3.73 22.97
CA LYS A 109 7.16 4.28 24.21
C LYS A 109 6.59 5.66 24.56
N ARG A 110 6.52 6.58 23.58
CA ARG A 110 5.92 7.91 23.79
C ARG A 110 4.43 7.82 24.11
N LEU A 111 3.70 6.89 23.49
CA LEU A 111 2.29 6.67 23.78
C LEU A 111 2.10 6.18 25.22
N ALA A 112 2.93 5.23 25.67
CA ALA A 112 2.92 4.75 27.05
C ALA A 112 3.28 5.86 28.06
N GLU A 113 4.25 6.73 27.75
CA GLU A 113 4.59 7.90 28.57
C GLU A 113 3.41 8.88 28.68
N VAL A 114 2.71 9.13 27.58
CA VAL A 114 1.49 9.97 27.55
C VAL A 114 0.37 9.34 28.36
N GLU A 115 0.13 8.03 28.23
CA GLU A 115 -0.86 7.30 29.01
C GLU A 115 -0.54 7.31 30.52
N MET A 116 0.74 7.20 30.89
CA MET A 116 1.20 7.35 32.26
C MET A 116 0.97 8.75 32.80
N LEU A 117 1.25 9.79 32.02
CA LEU A 117 0.96 11.18 32.41
C LEU A 117 -0.55 11.42 32.57
N LEU A 118 -1.39 10.78 31.76
CA LEU A 118 -2.84 10.84 31.85
C LEU A 118 -3.38 10.06 33.07
N LYS A 119 -2.82 8.89 33.38
CA LYS A 119 -3.17 8.09 34.58
C LYS A 119 -2.68 8.71 35.88
N ASN A 120 -1.51 9.34 35.86
CA ASN A 120 -0.90 9.99 37.02
C ASN A 120 -1.33 11.46 37.15
N GLY A 121 -2.14 11.96 36.21
CA GLY A 121 -2.78 13.28 36.20
C GLY A 121 -3.94 13.42 37.18
N SER A 122 -3.69 13.12 38.46
CA SER A 122 -4.37 13.73 39.61
C SER A 122 -3.64 13.33 40.89
N LYS A 123 -2.53 14.02 41.20
CA LYS A 123 -2.01 14.31 42.56
C LYS A 123 -0.65 15.03 42.48
N THR A 124 -0.72 16.35 42.64
CA THR A 124 0.22 17.30 43.28
C THR A 124 1.75 17.04 43.24
N SER A 125 2.54 18.03 42.79
CA SER A 125 3.41 18.82 43.69
C SER A 125 4.31 19.82 42.92
N THR A 126 4.06 21.10 43.21
CA THR A 126 4.96 22.25 43.35
C THR A 126 6.45 22.07 43.02
N LYS A 127 6.94 22.76 41.98
CA LYS A 127 7.93 23.88 42.08
C LYS A 127 8.30 24.41 40.68
N ASN A 128 8.08 25.71 40.51
CA ASN A 128 8.73 26.63 39.57
C ASN A 128 8.57 26.35 38.07
N ALA A 129 7.39 26.66 37.53
CA ALA A 129 7.30 27.25 36.20
C ALA A 129 6.31 28.42 36.29
N LYS A 130 6.81 29.63 36.07
CA LYS A 130 5.99 30.85 36.00
C LYS A 130 5.04 30.69 34.81
N SER A 131 3.82 30.28 35.09
CA SER A 131 2.71 30.30 34.15
C SER A 131 2.28 31.74 33.92
N PHE A 132 2.03 32.09 32.66
CA PHE A 132 1.61 33.42 32.20
C PHE A 132 0.26 33.89 32.81
N ALA A 133 -0.41 33.04 33.59
CA ALA A 133 -1.63 33.39 34.32
C ALA A 133 -1.40 34.34 35.53
N SER A 134 -0.18 34.46 36.07
CA SER A 134 0.06 35.26 37.29
C SER A 134 0.48 36.71 37.04
N ALA A 135 0.71 37.15 35.79
CA ALA A 135 1.09 38.55 35.52
C ALA A 135 -0.09 39.54 35.68
N ALA A 136 -1.34 39.06 35.58
CA ALA A 136 -2.52 39.91 35.76
C ALA A 136 -2.88 40.17 37.24
N ALA A 137 -2.45 39.30 38.17
CA ALA A 137 -2.77 39.44 39.59
C ALA A 137 -1.88 40.49 40.30
N SER A 138 -0.65 40.70 39.85
CA SER A 138 0.26 41.69 40.45
C SER A 138 0.07 43.11 39.92
N ALA A 139 -0.58 43.28 38.76
CA ALA A 139 -0.95 44.61 38.25
C ALA A 139 -2.27 45.14 38.88
N ALA A 140 -3.09 44.27 39.48
CA ALA A 140 -4.36 44.63 40.10
C ALA A 140 -4.22 45.21 41.53
N ALA A 141 -3.01 45.22 42.10
CA ALA A 141 -2.79 45.71 43.46
C ALA A 141 -2.65 47.25 43.57
N LEU A 142 -2.75 47.99 42.47
CA LEU A 142 -2.54 49.43 42.44
C LEU A 142 -3.59 50.20 41.63
N THR A 143 -4.88 49.86 41.71
CA THR A 143 -5.99 50.79 41.40
C THR A 143 -7.31 50.22 41.91
N PRO A 144 -8.10 50.94 42.73
CA PRO A 144 -9.47 50.56 43.00
C PRO A 144 -10.35 50.93 41.79
N ALA A 145 -11.29 50.04 41.47
CA ALA A 145 -12.34 50.16 40.46
C ALA A 145 -11.96 49.90 38.99
N THR A 146 -12.06 48.64 38.55
CA THR A 146 -12.82 48.27 37.34
C THR A 146 -13.05 46.75 37.34
N SER A 147 -14.32 46.34 37.24
CA SER A 147 -14.74 44.95 37.03
C SER A 147 -14.09 44.39 35.76
N ILE A 148 -13.31 43.30 35.89
CA ILE A 148 -12.77 42.57 34.74
C ILE A 148 -13.86 41.63 34.24
N HIS A 149 -14.62 42.06 33.23
CA HIS A 149 -15.52 41.17 32.50
C HIS A 149 -14.70 40.20 31.64
N ALA A 150 -14.97 38.90 31.78
CA ALA A 150 -14.48 37.89 30.84
C ALA A 150 -14.95 38.25 29.42
N PRO A 151 -14.09 38.13 28.38
CA PRO A 151 -14.51 38.43 27.02
C PRO A 151 -15.67 37.51 26.62
N THR A 152 -16.85 38.10 26.38
CA THR A 152 -18.08 37.44 25.90
C THR A 152 -17.98 37.02 24.42
N THR A 153 -16.78 36.88 23.88
CA THR A 153 -16.59 36.36 22.52
C THR A 153 -16.56 34.84 22.58
N HIS A 154 -17.70 34.24 22.28
CA HIS A 154 -17.78 32.82 21.97
C HIS A 154 -16.81 32.49 20.82
N PRO A 155 -16.11 31.34 20.85
CA PRO A 155 -15.30 30.92 19.74
C PRO A 155 -16.17 30.85 18.48
N PRO A 156 -15.66 31.31 17.31
CA PRO A 156 -16.43 31.30 16.09
C PRO A 156 -16.93 29.87 15.80
N PRO A 157 -18.12 29.71 15.19
CA PRO A 157 -18.69 28.40 14.91
C PRO A 157 -17.69 27.47 14.21
N ASN A 158 -17.77 26.17 14.50
CA ASN A 158 -16.89 25.16 13.87
C ASN A 158 -16.90 25.22 12.35
N GLN A 159 -18.01 25.62 11.73
CA GLN A 159 -18.11 25.85 10.29
C GLN A 159 -17.17 26.97 9.81
N THR A 160 -17.12 28.08 10.54
CA THR A 160 -16.20 29.21 10.29
C THR A 160 -14.75 28.80 10.51
N ILE A 161 -14.45 28.04 11.55
CA ILE A 161 -13.08 27.55 11.79
C ILE A 161 -12.66 26.56 10.69
N ALA A 162 -13.57 25.70 10.24
CA ALA A 162 -13.30 24.72 9.19
C ALA A 162 -13.13 25.34 7.81
N SER A 163 -13.82 26.44 7.50
CA SER A 163 -13.64 27.18 6.25
C SER A 163 -12.30 27.91 6.19
N LEU A 164 -11.75 28.31 7.35
CA LEU A 164 -10.46 28.98 7.47
C LEU A 164 -9.25 28.03 7.42
N LYS A 165 -9.45 26.70 7.46
CA LYS A 165 -8.34 25.74 7.34
C LYS A 165 -7.76 25.80 5.92
N PRO A 166 -6.46 26.14 5.76
CA PRO A 166 -5.82 26.14 4.45
C PRO A 166 -6.02 24.80 3.76
N LYS A 167 -6.52 24.86 2.54
CA LYS A 167 -6.72 23.67 1.72
C LYS A 167 -5.51 23.44 0.84
N ARG A 168 -5.26 22.19 0.47
CA ARG A 168 -4.12 21.84 -0.37
C ARG A 168 -4.51 21.00 -1.58
N VAL A 169 -3.70 21.15 -2.62
CA VAL A 169 -3.75 20.42 -3.88
C VAL A 169 -2.43 19.69 -4.03
N ILE A 170 -2.47 18.38 -4.23
CA ILE A 170 -1.26 17.56 -4.45
C ILE A 170 -1.16 17.29 -5.95
N ILE A 171 0.00 17.60 -6.52
CA ILE A 171 0.35 17.29 -7.90
C ILE A 171 1.46 16.25 -7.88
N HIS A 172 1.30 15.21 -8.69
CA HIS A 172 2.24 14.12 -8.75
C HIS A 172 3.48 14.57 -9.52
N SER A 173 4.65 14.22 -9.01
CA SER A 173 5.92 14.43 -9.73
C SER A 173 6.32 13.14 -10.42
N ASN A 174 6.97 13.22 -11.58
CA ASN A 174 7.59 12.05 -12.19
C ASN A 174 8.72 11.52 -11.28
N PRO A 175 8.62 10.28 -10.76
CA PRO A 175 9.61 9.76 -9.80
C PRO A 175 10.98 9.48 -10.43
N ALA A 176 11.07 9.40 -11.77
CA ALA A 176 12.32 9.22 -12.48
C ALA A 176 13.12 10.53 -12.63
N ASN A 177 12.49 11.69 -12.45
CA ASN A 177 13.14 12.99 -12.58
C ASN A 177 13.27 13.68 -11.22
N THR A 178 14.50 14.07 -10.87
CA THR A 178 14.83 14.65 -9.55
C THR A 178 14.96 16.17 -9.58
N THR A 179 14.89 16.81 -10.75
CA THR A 179 15.16 18.26 -10.88
C THR A 179 14.20 19.15 -10.07
N LEU A 180 13.00 18.64 -9.80
CA LEU A 180 12.02 19.33 -8.97
C LEU A 180 12.44 19.48 -7.50
N LYS A 181 13.38 18.64 -7.00
CA LYS A 181 13.84 18.67 -5.60
C LYS A 181 14.65 19.92 -5.27
N ASP A 182 15.33 20.48 -6.26
CA ASP A 182 16.20 21.64 -6.11
C ASP A 182 15.46 22.97 -6.26
N VAL A 183 14.18 22.93 -6.68
CA VAL A 183 13.38 24.13 -6.87
C VAL A 183 12.86 24.64 -5.52
N PRO A 184 13.17 25.89 -5.12
CA PRO A 184 12.70 26.41 -3.86
C PRO A 184 11.18 26.62 -3.87
N SER A 185 10.52 26.39 -2.73
CA SER A 185 9.07 26.55 -2.59
C SER A 185 8.55 27.92 -3.03
N CYS A 186 9.32 29.00 -2.82
CA CYS A 186 8.91 30.33 -3.26
C CYS A 186 8.82 30.44 -4.80
N ALA A 187 9.75 29.82 -5.53
CA ALA A 187 9.73 29.82 -6.99
C ALA A 187 8.56 28.99 -7.53
N LEU A 188 8.23 27.86 -6.87
CA LEU A 188 7.03 27.09 -7.21
C LEU A 188 5.75 27.91 -7.02
N VAL A 189 5.64 28.63 -5.90
CA VAL A 189 4.48 29.51 -5.63
C VAL A 189 4.38 30.64 -6.64
N GLN A 190 5.52 31.27 -6.98
CA GLN A 190 5.56 32.37 -7.94
C GLN A 190 5.11 31.89 -9.32
N LYS A 191 5.77 30.86 -9.87
CA LYS A 191 5.40 30.28 -11.17
C LYS A 191 3.95 29.83 -11.21
N ALA A 192 3.46 29.26 -10.11
CA ALA A 192 2.07 28.84 -10.04
C ALA A 192 1.10 30.02 -10.10
N ASN A 193 1.38 31.10 -9.37
CA ASN A 193 0.55 32.31 -9.42
C ASN A 193 0.65 33.03 -10.77
N GLU A 194 1.81 32.99 -11.45
CA GLU A 194 1.97 33.48 -12.82
C GLU A 194 1.11 32.68 -13.80
N ALA A 195 1.16 31.35 -13.74
CA ALA A 195 0.31 30.48 -14.56
C ALA A 195 -1.19 30.69 -14.30
N LEU A 196 -1.59 30.88 -13.04
CA LEU A 196 -2.99 31.17 -12.68
C LEU A 196 -3.44 32.55 -13.18
N LEU A 197 -2.52 33.52 -13.23
CA LEU A 197 -2.78 34.85 -13.76
C LEU A 197 -3.01 34.82 -15.28
N GLU A 198 -2.20 34.05 -16.01
CA GLU A 198 -2.35 33.85 -17.46
C GLU A 198 -3.69 33.18 -17.81
N LEU A 199 -4.20 32.31 -16.94
CA LEU A 199 -5.49 31.64 -17.09
C LEU A 199 -6.70 32.49 -16.66
N ASP A 200 -6.49 33.73 -16.22
CA ASP A 200 -7.49 34.60 -15.58
C ASP A 200 -8.33 33.86 -14.52
N ALA A 201 -7.66 33.02 -13.71
CA ALA A 201 -8.33 32.11 -12.78
C ALA A 201 -9.10 32.88 -11.69
N LYS A 202 -10.43 32.81 -11.71
CA LYS A 202 -11.31 33.48 -10.74
C LYS A 202 -12.39 32.55 -10.21
N VAL A 203 -12.70 32.72 -8.93
CA VAL A 203 -13.84 32.08 -8.25
C VAL A 203 -14.57 33.17 -7.47
N ASP A 204 -15.87 33.32 -7.70
CA ASP A 204 -16.70 34.36 -7.06
C ASP A 204 -16.15 35.79 -7.22
N GLY A 205 -15.44 36.05 -8.33
CA GLY A 205 -14.78 37.33 -8.61
C GLY A 205 -13.41 37.52 -7.93
N GLU A 206 -13.02 36.65 -7.00
CA GLU A 206 -11.69 36.64 -6.37
C GLU A 206 -10.71 35.82 -7.23
N ARG A 207 -9.46 36.30 -7.36
CA ARG A 207 -8.42 35.55 -8.09
C ARG A 207 -7.98 34.34 -7.29
N VAL A 208 -7.91 33.19 -7.96
CA VAL A 208 -7.36 31.97 -7.38
C VAL A 208 -5.88 32.18 -7.12
N ALA A 209 -5.46 32.03 -5.86
CA ALA A 209 -4.07 32.23 -5.45
C ALA A 209 -3.54 31.05 -4.65
N ILE A 210 -2.28 30.72 -4.91
CA ILE A 210 -1.47 29.78 -4.14
C ILE A 210 -0.67 30.57 -3.11
N ARG A 211 -0.78 30.15 -1.84
CA ARG A 211 -0.17 30.82 -0.67
C ARG A 211 1.11 30.14 -0.18
N GLY A 212 1.33 28.89 -0.58
CA GLY A 212 2.50 28.12 -0.18
C GLY A 212 2.65 26.88 -1.03
N ALA A 213 3.88 26.36 -1.08
CA ALA A 213 4.19 25.08 -1.68
C ALA A 213 5.11 24.28 -0.75
N SER A 214 4.94 22.97 -0.71
CA SER A 214 5.80 22.06 0.03
C SER A 214 5.94 20.74 -0.71
N MET A 215 7.14 20.19 -0.71
CA MET A 215 7.43 18.89 -1.31
C MET A 215 7.21 17.77 -0.30
N LEU A 216 6.55 16.70 -0.74
CA LEU A 216 6.27 15.53 0.07
C LEU A 216 7.48 14.58 0.06
N PRO A 217 7.58 13.67 1.06
CA PRO A 217 8.56 12.59 1.01
C PRO A 217 8.46 11.73 -0.26
N SER A 218 7.27 11.61 -0.87
CA SER A 218 7.05 10.91 -2.14
C SER A 218 7.69 11.61 -3.35
N GLY A 219 8.03 12.89 -3.26
CA GLY A 219 8.43 13.74 -4.39
C GLY A 219 7.30 14.66 -4.87
N ASP A 220 6.04 14.33 -4.57
CA ASP A 220 4.89 15.12 -4.98
C ASP A 220 4.90 16.53 -4.37
N VAL A 221 4.22 17.48 -5.01
CA VAL A 221 4.14 18.86 -4.54
C VAL A 221 2.75 19.16 -4.00
N SER A 222 2.68 19.61 -2.75
CA SER A 222 1.49 20.22 -2.15
C SER A 222 1.48 21.73 -2.36
N PHE A 223 0.44 22.24 -3.02
CA PHE A 223 0.14 23.66 -3.12
C PHE A 223 -0.99 24.03 -2.16
N TYR A 224 -0.78 25.05 -1.34
CA TYR A 224 -1.74 25.54 -0.34
C TYR A 224 -2.53 26.73 -0.88
N THR A 225 -3.83 26.74 -0.61
CA THR A 225 -4.75 27.81 -1.00
C THR A 225 -5.66 28.20 0.16
N LYS A 226 -6.37 29.32 -0.01
CA LYS A 226 -7.19 29.98 1.02
C LYS A 226 -8.37 29.13 1.44
N ASP A 227 -9.17 28.64 0.49
CA ASP A 227 -10.47 28.02 0.77
C ASP A 227 -10.76 26.81 -0.13
N ARG A 228 -11.93 26.21 0.08
CA ARG A 228 -12.40 25.04 -0.67
C ARG A 228 -12.78 25.37 -2.11
N SER A 229 -13.27 26.58 -2.37
CA SER A 229 -13.72 26.99 -3.70
C SER A 229 -12.53 27.13 -4.65
N HIS A 230 -11.46 27.80 -4.20
CA HIS A 230 -10.17 27.83 -4.90
C HIS A 230 -9.57 26.43 -5.06
N GLN A 231 -9.62 25.60 -4.01
CA GLN A 231 -9.11 24.22 -4.10
C GLN A 231 -9.85 23.42 -5.18
N LYS A 232 -11.18 23.54 -5.27
CA LYS A 232 -12.00 22.84 -6.25
C LYS A 232 -11.64 23.27 -7.67
N TRP A 233 -11.49 24.59 -7.89
CA TRP A 233 -11.05 25.12 -9.18
C TRP A 233 -9.65 24.62 -9.56
N LEU A 234 -8.70 24.66 -8.61
CA LEU A 234 -7.33 24.18 -8.83
C LEU A 234 -7.31 22.69 -9.17
N MET A 235 -8.11 21.87 -8.50
CA MET A 235 -8.24 20.43 -8.78
C MET A 235 -8.83 20.15 -10.16
N ALA A 236 -9.84 20.91 -10.59
CA ALA A 236 -10.45 20.74 -11.90
C ALA A 236 -9.47 21.08 -13.04
N ASN A 237 -8.68 22.15 -12.85
CA ASN A 237 -7.79 22.69 -13.88
C ASN A 237 -6.32 22.25 -13.70
N LYS A 238 -6.02 21.32 -12.79
CA LYS A 238 -4.62 20.95 -12.46
C LYS A 238 -3.79 20.53 -13.65
N HIS A 239 -4.40 19.88 -14.63
CA HIS A 239 -3.77 19.42 -15.86
C HIS A 239 -3.29 20.57 -16.78
N VAL A 240 -3.86 21.77 -16.62
CA VAL A 240 -3.48 22.98 -17.36
C VAL A 240 -2.36 23.71 -16.64
N TRP A 241 -2.58 24.08 -15.38
CA TRP A 241 -1.66 24.97 -14.67
C TRP A 241 -0.41 24.26 -14.13
N SER A 242 -0.44 22.95 -13.86
CA SER A 242 0.72 22.27 -13.26
C SER A 242 1.91 22.19 -14.20
N LYS A 243 1.67 21.96 -15.50
CA LYS A 243 2.72 21.86 -16.52
C LYS A 243 3.45 23.19 -16.75
N ALA A 244 2.75 24.31 -16.56
CA ALA A 244 3.34 25.64 -16.65
C ALA A 244 4.32 25.95 -15.50
N ILE A 245 4.19 25.26 -14.36
CA ILE A 245 5.10 25.44 -13.21
C ILE A 245 6.40 24.66 -13.40
N HIS A 246 6.28 23.39 -13.78
CA HIS A 246 7.42 22.51 -13.96
C HIS A 246 7.09 21.34 -14.92
N PRO A 247 8.00 20.97 -15.84
CA PRO A 247 7.78 19.85 -16.76
C PRO A 247 7.48 18.51 -16.07
N ASP A 248 8.14 18.27 -14.93
CA ASP A 248 7.99 17.02 -14.17
C ASP A 248 6.69 16.91 -13.36
N LEU A 249 5.87 17.98 -13.33
CA LEU A 249 4.58 17.94 -12.65
C LEU A 249 3.52 17.34 -13.57
N GLU A 250 3.13 16.12 -13.24
CA GLU A 250 2.14 15.35 -13.99
C GLU A 250 0.76 15.49 -13.37
N ALA A 251 -0.18 15.95 -14.18
CA ALA A 251 -1.58 16.00 -13.83
C ALA A 251 -2.41 15.62 -15.04
N THR A 252 -3.06 14.46 -14.95
CA THR A 252 -4.04 14.04 -15.94
C THR A 252 -5.34 14.81 -15.73
N PRO A 253 -6.05 15.23 -16.81
CA PRO A 253 -7.42 15.70 -16.71
C PRO A 253 -8.25 14.70 -15.90
N SER A 254 -9.18 15.19 -15.11
CA SER A 254 -10.07 14.32 -14.33
C SER A 254 -11.05 13.63 -15.27
N THR A 255 -10.68 12.49 -15.85
CA THR A 255 -11.61 11.62 -16.57
C THR A 255 -12.38 10.80 -15.54
N TYR A 256 -13.65 11.12 -15.34
CA TYR A 256 -14.56 10.22 -14.65
C TYR A 256 -14.75 8.99 -15.55
N SER A 257 -14.40 7.81 -15.06
CA SER A 257 -14.78 6.57 -15.73
C SER A 257 -16.30 6.45 -15.63
N VAL A 258 -16.99 6.55 -16.77
CA VAL A 258 -18.42 6.27 -16.86
C VAL A 258 -18.59 4.78 -17.12
N MET A 259 -19.25 4.07 -16.22
CA MET A 259 -19.76 2.73 -16.52
C MET A 259 -21.00 2.89 -17.40
N ALA A 260 -20.84 2.68 -18.70
CA ALA A 260 -21.96 2.60 -19.62
C ALA A 260 -22.49 1.17 -19.65
N HIS A 261 -23.74 0.99 -19.24
CA HIS A 261 -24.46 -0.28 -19.40
C HIS A 261 -25.28 -0.23 -20.70
N GLY A 262 -25.36 -1.34 -21.44
CA GLY A 262 -26.21 -1.45 -22.63
C GLY A 262 -25.60 -0.91 -23.94
N ILE A 263 -24.27 -0.84 -24.05
CA ILE A 263 -23.59 -0.49 -25.31
C ILE A 263 -23.96 -1.52 -26.39
N PRO A 264 -24.61 -1.11 -27.50
CA PRO A 264 -24.93 -2.03 -28.60
C PRO A 264 -23.67 -2.65 -29.18
N LYS A 265 -23.74 -3.91 -29.64
CA LYS A 265 -22.60 -4.56 -30.33
C LYS A 265 -22.12 -3.81 -31.59
N SER A 266 -22.96 -2.93 -32.13
CA SER A 266 -22.66 -2.06 -33.28
C SER A 266 -22.01 -0.72 -32.90
N PHE A 267 -21.80 -0.46 -31.61
CA PHE A 267 -21.15 0.77 -31.17
C PHE A 267 -19.65 0.70 -31.51
N ASP A 268 -19.22 1.64 -32.34
CA ASP A 268 -17.83 1.82 -32.73
C ASP A 268 -17.38 3.22 -32.33
N ILE A 269 -16.30 3.28 -31.55
CA ILE A 269 -15.68 4.53 -31.06
C ILE A 269 -15.08 5.32 -32.23
N GLY A 270 -14.66 4.64 -33.31
CA GLY A 270 -14.10 5.28 -34.50
C GLY A 270 -15.13 5.96 -35.40
N ASN A 271 -16.43 5.72 -35.18
CA ASN A 271 -17.48 6.30 -35.98
C ASN A 271 -18.01 7.59 -35.33
N PRO A 272 -17.79 8.78 -35.94
CA PRO A 272 -18.20 10.05 -35.36
C PRO A 272 -19.71 10.20 -35.18
N ALA A 273 -20.53 9.41 -35.89
CA ALA A 273 -21.98 9.39 -35.70
C ALA A 273 -22.40 8.82 -34.33
N ASN A 274 -21.52 8.07 -33.65
CA ASN A 274 -21.77 7.49 -32.33
C ASN A 274 -21.35 8.42 -31.17
N LEU A 275 -20.73 9.58 -31.47
CA LEU A 275 -20.18 10.53 -30.49
C LEU A 275 -20.98 11.85 -30.40
N ALA A 276 -22.09 11.95 -31.13
CA ALA A 276 -22.96 13.12 -31.17
C ALA A 276 -24.04 13.09 -30.07
#